data_AF-A0A943D598-F1
#
_entry.id   AF-A0A943D598-F1
#
_cell.length_a   1.000
_cell.length_b   1.000
_cell.length_c   1.000
_cell.angle_alpha   90.00
_cell.angle_beta   90.00
_cell.angle_gamma   90.00
#
_symmetry.space_group_name_H-M   'P 1'
#
loop_
_entity.id
_entity.type
_entity.pdbx_description
1 polymer ?
#
loop_
_entity_poly.entity_id
_entity_poly.type
_entity_poly.pdbx_seq_one_letter_code
_entity_poly.pdbx_strand_id
1 'polypeptide(L)'
;MGINREKIKVYEMTCTSCEKRIENTVKKINGVISAKANYTKETLEIEYDTDLCNLDEIKKAINKAGYSTEASSNLGTIGILVIIFIILILGFRTSGFDMESKLSNASYAFLFIVGIFTSIHCVGMCGGIMLSQSLSFAKESKSKLESITPSLLYNIGRVISYTILGGIIGGIGSVFSLSITAKAFIQIFAGIFMVIMGLNISGFKFFRKFSIRIPNFLSQYKRKFNSPFIVGLLNGFMPCGPLQTMQLFALGTGSAFKGALSMFIFALGTVPLMLTFGAISGFLSKGYTKKLLKLSGVLIIVLGVIMGNRGLALSGININPLGFIMKGSYASNASTDSSKAVIEDGVQIINMTANNNGYSPNVFYVQKGIPVKWVINGESLNYCNNSVVANSLNIQQKLKSGENVIEFTPNDKDINFSCWMGMIRGVIKVVDDLASVDTSKYDPSLPSASNGPSCCAVPLNNSPSYPETLITTSKVTEKFQTAIINGVGNEFQPLILVAKSNLDFNLTIDLTNYTNYEGEYIISSVKDGSTVSSFIGQKGIFEIPLNLASTGGYAITKNDEILGIIEAVDDMDNADYDGIVNKYLRFN
;
A
#
# COMPACT_ATOMS: atom_id res chain seq x y z
N MET A 1 -6.95 62.95 7.23
CA MET A 1 -6.87 61.52 7.59
C MET A 1 -8.24 60.90 7.45
N GLY A 2 -8.61 60.60 6.20
CA GLY A 2 -9.79 59.84 5.88
C GLY A 2 -9.51 58.36 6.13
N ILE A 3 -9.81 57.88 7.34
CA ILE A 3 -9.78 56.44 7.60
C ILE A 3 -11.00 55.82 6.96
N ASN A 4 -10.80 55.00 5.94
CA ASN A 4 -11.88 54.28 5.27
C ASN A 4 -11.84 52.79 5.60
N ARG A 5 -13.03 52.18 5.71
CA ARG A 5 -13.19 50.73 5.96
C ARG A 5 -13.88 50.11 4.76
N GLU A 6 -13.21 49.16 4.11
CA GLU A 6 -13.73 48.49 2.92
C GLU A 6 -13.66 46.97 3.01
N LYS A 7 -14.53 46.33 2.22
CA LYS A 7 -14.60 44.88 2.11
C LYS A 7 -14.38 44.46 0.66
N ILE A 8 -13.23 43.86 0.41
CA ILE A 8 -12.81 43.44 -0.93
C ILE A 8 -13.06 41.94 -1.11
N LYS A 9 -13.58 41.55 -2.26
CA LYS A 9 -13.59 40.13 -2.67
C LYS A 9 -12.18 39.72 -3.08
N VAL A 10 -11.64 38.72 -2.39
CA VAL A 10 -10.36 38.11 -2.74
C VAL A 10 -10.64 36.66 -3.06
N TYR A 11 -10.70 36.37 -4.35
CA TYR A 11 -10.95 35.04 -4.85
C TYR A 11 -9.73 34.16 -4.59
N GLU A 12 -9.92 32.84 -4.67
CA GLU A 12 -8.82 31.88 -4.73
C GLU A 12 -8.08 31.66 -3.40
N MET A 13 -8.60 32.22 -2.31
CA MET A 13 -8.21 31.83 -0.95
C MET A 13 -8.77 30.45 -0.60
N THR A 14 -7.89 29.50 -0.25
CA THR A 14 -8.29 28.11 0.02
C THR A 14 -7.98 27.65 1.45
N CYS A 15 -7.21 28.40 2.24
CA CYS A 15 -6.85 28.00 3.60
C CYS A 15 -6.54 29.18 4.54
N THR A 16 -6.37 28.89 5.83
CA THR A 16 -5.97 29.87 6.87
C THR A 16 -4.57 30.45 6.64
N SER A 17 -3.67 29.71 5.99
CA SER A 17 -2.37 30.26 5.57
C SER A 17 -2.52 31.28 4.44
N CYS A 18 -3.52 31.14 3.55
CA CYS A 18 -3.85 32.15 2.56
C CYS A 18 -4.35 33.43 3.21
N GLU A 19 -5.20 33.32 4.25
CA GLU A 19 -5.67 34.48 5.03
C GLU A 19 -4.48 35.28 5.57
N LYS A 20 -3.58 34.61 6.31
CA LYS A 20 -2.38 35.25 6.88
C LYS A 20 -1.48 35.87 5.83
N ARG A 21 -1.33 35.22 4.66
CA ARG A 21 -0.49 35.75 3.57
C ARG A 21 -1.03 37.06 3.03
N ILE A 22 -2.34 37.15 2.84
CA ILE A 22 -2.98 38.38 2.36
C ILE A 22 -2.89 39.45 3.45
N GLU A 23 -3.23 39.11 4.70
CA GLU A 23 -3.13 40.05 5.83
C GLU A 23 -1.71 40.61 5.98
N ASN A 24 -0.68 39.75 5.97
CA ASN A 24 0.72 40.16 6.08
C ASN A 24 1.26 40.87 4.83
N THR A 25 0.57 40.79 3.69
CA THR A 25 0.97 41.55 2.49
C THR A 25 0.34 42.93 2.52
N VAL A 26 -0.94 43.01 2.87
CA VAL A 26 -1.68 44.26 2.90
C VAL A 26 -1.23 45.14 4.07
N LYS A 27 -0.95 44.56 5.25
CA LYS A 27 -0.37 45.30 6.40
C LYS A 27 1.02 45.90 6.16
N LYS A 28 1.70 45.54 5.07
CA LYS A 28 3.02 46.12 4.73
C LYS A 28 2.90 47.39 3.89
N ILE A 29 1.72 47.71 3.41
CA ILE A 29 1.46 48.91 2.62
C ILE A 29 1.38 50.07 3.61
N ASN A 30 2.12 51.14 3.34
CA ASN A 30 2.08 52.35 4.16
C ASN A 30 0.67 52.94 4.09
N GLY A 31 0.06 53.27 5.23
CA GLY A 31 -1.33 53.72 5.30
C GLY A 31 -2.37 52.65 5.61
N VAL A 32 -2.03 51.34 5.63
CA VAL A 32 -2.96 50.30 6.09
C VAL A 32 -2.91 50.17 7.61
N ILE A 33 -4.06 50.36 8.26
CA ILE A 33 -4.23 50.32 9.72
C ILE A 33 -4.62 48.90 10.17
N SER A 34 -5.56 48.26 9.48
CA SER A 34 -5.98 46.89 9.80
C SER A 34 -6.33 46.10 8.54
N ALA A 35 -6.09 44.79 8.58
CA ALA A 35 -6.45 43.87 7.50
C ALA A 35 -6.80 42.51 8.09
N LYS A 36 -7.98 41.98 7.74
CA LYS A 36 -8.51 40.71 8.23
C LYS A 36 -9.14 39.91 7.09
N ALA A 37 -8.53 38.78 6.75
CA ALA A 37 -8.96 37.95 5.64
C ALA A 37 -9.87 36.81 6.10
N ASN A 38 -10.77 36.37 5.22
CA ASN A 38 -11.65 35.23 5.44
C ASN A 38 -11.73 34.35 4.19
N TYR A 39 -11.07 33.18 4.20
CA TYR A 39 -11.03 32.28 3.04
C TYR A 39 -12.37 31.58 2.77
N THR A 40 -13.17 31.35 3.82
CA THR A 40 -14.51 30.76 3.68
C THR A 40 -15.45 31.70 2.94
N LYS A 41 -15.35 33.02 3.20
CA LYS A 41 -16.19 34.07 2.57
C LYS A 41 -15.57 34.68 1.31
N GLU A 42 -14.30 34.37 1.02
CA GLU A 42 -13.50 34.98 -0.06
C GLU A 42 -13.44 36.51 0.09
N THR A 43 -13.29 37.02 1.32
CA THR A 43 -13.31 38.47 1.60
C THR A 43 -12.14 38.90 2.45
N LEU A 44 -11.64 40.11 2.18
CA LEU A 44 -10.70 40.84 3.01
C LEU A 44 -11.40 42.10 3.54
N GLU A 45 -11.45 42.27 4.85
CA GLU A 45 -11.89 43.50 5.51
C GLU A 45 -10.63 44.33 5.85
N ILE A 46 -10.58 45.57 5.37
CA ILE A 46 -9.44 46.48 5.52
C ILE A 46 -9.86 47.81 6.12
N GLU A 47 -8.97 48.41 6.90
CA GLU A 47 -9.01 49.82 7.27
C GLU A 47 -7.71 50.48 6.82
N TYR A 48 -7.81 51.58 6.10
CA TYR A 48 -6.65 52.29 5.57
C TYR A 48 -6.90 53.79 5.49
N ASP A 49 -5.80 54.54 5.53
CA ASP A 49 -5.78 55.99 5.35
C ASP A 49 -5.74 56.32 3.86
N THR A 50 -6.79 56.99 3.37
CA THR A 50 -6.93 57.38 1.96
C THR A 50 -5.88 58.39 1.51
N ASP A 51 -5.26 59.11 2.46
CA ASP A 51 -4.22 60.10 2.17
C ASP A 51 -2.86 59.44 1.90
N LEU A 52 -2.68 58.19 2.34
CA LEU A 52 -1.39 57.45 2.28
C LEU A 52 -1.40 56.27 1.31
N CYS A 53 -2.55 55.65 1.05
CA CYS A 53 -2.68 54.58 0.06
C CYS A 53 -4.09 54.51 -0.52
N ASN A 54 -4.19 53.92 -1.72
CA ASN A 54 -5.47 53.75 -2.41
C ASN A 54 -5.85 52.27 -2.60
N LEU A 55 -7.12 52.03 -2.92
CA LEU A 55 -7.67 50.70 -3.09
C LEU A 55 -6.98 49.91 -4.22
N ASP A 56 -6.55 50.58 -5.28
CA ASP A 56 -5.92 49.94 -6.43
C ASP A 56 -4.50 49.45 -6.12
N GLU A 57 -3.75 50.16 -5.29
CA GLU A 57 -2.47 49.70 -4.75
C GLU A 57 -2.64 48.45 -3.89
N ILE A 58 -3.69 48.42 -3.05
CA ILE A 58 -4.03 47.26 -2.23
C ILE A 58 -4.42 46.07 -3.13
N LYS A 59 -5.28 46.28 -4.14
CA LYS A 59 -5.63 45.24 -5.13
C LYS A 59 -4.41 44.75 -5.92
N LYS A 60 -3.53 45.66 -6.36
CA LYS A 60 -2.26 45.31 -7.02
C LYS A 60 -1.35 44.49 -6.11
N ALA A 61 -1.28 44.82 -4.82
CA ALA A 61 -0.51 44.04 -3.85
C ALA A 61 -1.09 42.64 -3.65
N ILE A 62 -2.42 42.50 -3.62
CA ILE A 62 -3.12 41.20 -3.55
C ILE A 62 -2.88 40.38 -4.82
N ASN A 63 -3.00 40.99 -6.00
CA ASN A 63 -2.70 40.36 -7.29
C ASN A 63 -1.23 39.93 -7.37
N LYS A 64 -0.31 40.80 -6.93
CA LYS A 64 1.12 40.48 -6.81
C LYS A 64 1.38 39.38 -5.79
N ALA A 65 0.54 39.24 -4.75
CA ALA A 65 0.62 38.14 -3.79
C ALA A 65 0.17 36.80 -4.38
N GLY A 66 -0.52 36.80 -5.53
CA GLY A 66 -0.97 35.60 -6.26
C GLY A 66 -2.45 35.26 -6.06
N TYR A 67 -3.28 36.24 -5.66
CA TYR A 67 -4.73 36.08 -5.49
C TYR A 67 -5.47 37.04 -6.41
N SER A 68 -6.64 36.66 -6.91
CA SER A 68 -7.44 37.52 -7.78
C SER A 68 -8.42 38.37 -6.97
N THR A 69 -8.57 39.64 -7.35
CA THR A 69 -9.63 40.54 -6.88
C THR A 69 -10.80 40.65 -7.87
N GLU A 70 -10.67 39.99 -9.02
CA GLU A 70 -11.66 39.93 -10.10
C GLU A 70 -12.22 38.52 -10.27
N ALA A 71 -13.49 38.41 -10.66
CA ALA A 71 -14.15 37.13 -10.89
C ALA A 71 -13.63 36.49 -12.19
N SER A 72 -13.02 35.31 -12.10
CA SER A 72 -12.55 34.53 -13.26
C SER A 72 -13.71 33.72 -13.87
N SER A 73 -13.76 33.66 -15.21
CA SER A 73 -14.72 32.86 -15.97
C SER A 73 -14.47 31.35 -15.87
N ASN A 74 -15.56 30.57 -15.85
CA ASN A 74 -15.62 29.12 -15.63
C ASN A 74 -14.95 28.25 -16.71
N LEU A 75 -14.22 28.79 -17.69
CA LEU A 75 -13.75 28.01 -18.85
C LEU A 75 -12.66 26.97 -18.51
N GLY A 76 -11.94 27.14 -17.39
CA GLY A 76 -10.94 26.19 -16.92
C GLY A 76 -11.51 24.90 -16.30
N THR A 77 -12.81 24.84 -15.96
CA THR A 77 -13.39 23.65 -15.33
C THR A 77 -13.65 22.51 -16.32
N ILE A 78 -13.87 22.81 -17.60
CA ILE A 78 -14.11 21.81 -18.64
C ILE A 78 -12.83 21.01 -18.93
N GLY A 79 -11.67 21.67 -19.06
CA GLY A 79 -10.39 20.98 -19.23
C GLY A 79 -10.02 20.11 -18.02
N ILE A 80 -10.38 20.55 -16.82
CA ILE A 80 -10.22 19.76 -15.60
C ILE A 80 -11.16 18.54 -15.60
N LEU A 81 -12.41 18.68 -16.06
CA LEU A 81 -13.36 17.57 -16.20
C LEU A 81 -12.92 16.52 -17.22
N VAL A 82 -12.30 16.93 -18.33
CA VAL A 82 -11.71 16.00 -19.31
C VAL A 82 -10.53 15.23 -18.71
N ILE A 83 -9.66 15.91 -17.96
CA ILE A 83 -8.55 15.25 -17.26
C ILE A 83 -9.07 14.33 -16.15
N ILE A 84 -10.10 14.73 -15.40
CA ILE A 84 -10.80 13.86 -14.43
C ILE A 84 -11.31 12.60 -15.13
N PHE A 85 -11.98 12.75 -16.27
CA PHE A 85 -12.56 11.65 -17.03
C PHE A 85 -11.48 10.70 -17.55
N ILE A 86 -10.36 11.23 -18.07
CA ILE A 86 -9.21 10.43 -18.50
C ILE A 86 -8.56 9.71 -17.31
N ILE A 87 -8.37 10.37 -16.16
CA ILE A 87 -7.78 9.76 -14.96
C ILE A 87 -8.73 8.72 -14.34
N LEU A 88 -10.06 8.93 -14.40
CA LEU A 88 -11.05 7.93 -13.97
C LEU A 88 -11.06 6.72 -14.90
N ILE A 89 -11.07 6.94 -16.22
CA ILE A 89 -10.95 5.86 -17.20
C ILE A 89 -9.66 5.09 -16.97
N LEU A 90 -8.52 5.78 -16.81
CA LEU A 90 -7.26 5.15 -16.49
C LEU A 90 -7.37 4.42 -15.14
N GLY A 91 -7.75 5.05 -14.04
CA GLY A 91 -7.86 4.43 -12.71
C GLY A 91 -8.76 3.19 -12.65
N PHE A 92 -9.84 3.15 -13.43
CA PHE A 92 -10.72 1.98 -13.55
C PHE A 92 -10.30 0.97 -14.62
N ARG A 93 -9.54 1.38 -15.65
CA ARG A 93 -8.90 0.49 -16.66
C ARG A 93 -7.53 -0.01 -16.21
N THR A 94 -6.93 0.60 -15.21
CA THR A 94 -5.65 0.23 -14.59
C THR A 94 -5.86 -0.84 -13.52
N SER A 95 -6.81 -1.75 -13.75
CA SER A 95 -6.64 -3.14 -13.34
C SER A 95 -5.33 -3.77 -13.86
N GLY A 96 -4.52 -3.03 -14.66
CA GLY A 96 -3.15 -3.38 -15.05
C GLY A 96 -2.06 -2.34 -14.75
N PHE A 97 -2.26 -1.34 -13.87
CA PHE A 97 -1.14 -0.52 -13.35
C PHE A 97 -0.99 -0.74 -11.86
N ASP A 98 -0.01 -1.54 -11.57
CA ASP A 98 -0.22 -2.54 -10.58
C ASP A 98 0.92 -2.39 -9.59
N MET A 99 0.75 -1.40 -8.72
CA MET A 99 1.78 -1.02 -7.76
C MET A 99 1.86 -2.02 -6.61
N GLU A 100 0.74 -2.71 -6.38
CA GLU A 100 0.70 -3.97 -5.66
C GLU A 100 1.65 -5.00 -6.34
N SER A 101 1.92 -4.91 -7.67
CA SER A 101 2.57 -5.92 -8.55
C SER A 101 3.96 -6.43 -8.21
N LYS A 102 4.62 -5.84 -7.22
CA LYS A 102 5.90 -6.39 -6.77
C LYS A 102 6.04 -6.50 -5.25
N LEU A 103 4.92 -6.44 -4.52
CA LEU A 103 4.92 -6.32 -3.06
C LEU A 103 4.99 -7.68 -2.32
N SER A 104 4.80 -8.81 -3.01
CA SER A 104 4.91 -10.15 -2.44
C SER A 104 6.37 -10.62 -2.50
N ASN A 105 7.03 -10.64 -1.35
CA ASN A 105 8.50 -10.54 -1.18
C ASN A 105 9.04 -9.16 -1.56
N ALA A 106 8.34 -8.09 -1.18
CA ALA A 106 8.93 -6.77 -1.19
C ALA A 106 10.19 -6.79 -0.32
N SER A 107 11.34 -7.00 -0.95
CA SER A 107 12.58 -6.48 -0.44
C SER A 107 12.29 -5.08 0.06
N TYR A 108 12.90 -4.69 1.16
CA TYR A 108 12.88 -3.31 1.60
C TYR A 108 13.17 -2.33 0.42
N ALA A 109 13.97 -2.75 -0.57
CA ALA A 109 14.15 -2.03 -1.82
C ALA A 109 12.86 -1.79 -2.62
N PHE A 110 11.93 -2.75 -2.68
CA PHE A 110 10.64 -2.54 -3.35
C PHE A 110 9.71 -1.61 -2.57
N LEU A 111 9.63 -1.73 -1.24
CA LEU A 111 8.86 -0.77 -0.42
C LEU A 111 9.36 0.67 -0.64
N PHE A 112 10.68 0.82 -0.79
CA PHE A 112 11.31 2.10 -1.14
C PHE A 112 10.89 2.57 -2.54
N ILE A 113 10.93 1.72 -3.56
CA ILE A 113 10.47 2.04 -4.92
C ILE A 113 8.98 2.43 -4.94
N VAL A 114 8.15 1.72 -4.19
CA VAL A 114 6.74 2.04 -4.02
C VAL A 114 6.58 3.40 -3.35
N GLY A 115 7.41 3.72 -2.35
CA GLY A 115 7.52 5.07 -1.80
C GLY A 115 7.83 6.12 -2.86
N ILE A 116 8.79 5.86 -3.76
CA ILE A 116 9.16 6.76 -4.86
C ILE A 116 7.97 6.98 -5.80
N PHE A 117 7.32 5.94 -6.29
CA PHE A 117 6.18 6.12 -7.20
C PHE A 117 4.98 6.79 -6.49
N THR A 118 4.76 6.47 -5.21
CA THR A 118 3.68 7.06 -4.40
C THR A 118 3.91 8.55 -4.16
N SER A 119 5.17 8.98 -4.19
CA SER A 119 5.52 10.38 -3.97
C SER A 119 4.92 11.31 -5.02
N ILE A 120 4.59 10.83 -6.23
CA ILE A 120 3.87 11.59 -7.26
C ILE A 120 2.49 12.02 -6.72
N HIS A 121 1.78 11.08 -6.07
CA HIS A 121 0.53 11.39 -5.38
C HIS A 121 0.76 12.30 -4.16
N CYS A 122 1.84 12.07 -3.40
CA CYS A 122 2.20 12.92 -2.27
C CYS A 122 2.48 14.37 -2.70
N VAL A 123 3.05 14.62 -3.88
CA VAL A 123 3.25 15.97 -4.42
C VAL A 123 1.93 16.66 -4.64
N GLY A 124 0.95 15.93 -5.18
CA GLY A 124 -0.39 16.45 -5.34
C GLY A 124 -1.04 16.81 -4.00
N MET A 125 -1.12 15.85 -3.07
CA MET A 125 -1.86 16.03 -1.82
C MET A 125 -1.05 16.75 -0.73
N CYS A 126 0.04 16.12 -0.29
CA CYS A 126 0.90 16.60 0.81
C CYS A 126 1.80 17.77 0.39
N GLY A 127 2.12 17.89 -0.91
CA GLY A 127 2.99 18.92 -1.44
C GLY A 127 2.42 20.34 -1.25
N GLY A 128 1.10 20.51 -1.33
CA GLY A 128 0.45 21.79 -1.01
C GLY A 128 0.58 22.20 0.46
N ILE A 129 0.52 21.22 1.37
CA ILE A 129 0.68 21.43 2.81
C ILE A 129 2.13 21.80 3.12
N MET A 130 3.08 21.00 2.62
CA MET A 130 4.52 21.27 2.74
C MET A 130 4.86 22.67 2.19
N LEU A 131 4.35 23.02 1.01
CA LEU A 131 4.57 24.33 0.39
C LEU A 131 4.02 25.48 1.25
N SER A 132 2.84 25.32 1.84
CA SER A 132 2.25 26.34 2.71
C SER A 132 3.10 26.63 3.94
N GLN A 133 3.84 25.61 4.42
CA GLN A 133 4.79 25.76 5.51
C GLN A 133 6.11 26.37 5.02
N SER A 134 6.69 25.89 3.92
CA SER A 134 7.94 26.44 3.38
C SER A 134 7.83 27.92 3.00
N LEU A 135 6.70 28.35 2.42
CA LEU A 135 6.45 29.76 2.06
C LEU A 135 6.26 30.67 3.28
N SER A 136 5.87 30.13 4.44
CA SER A 136 5.73 30.90 5.67
C SER A 136 7.10 31.20 6.30
N PHE A 137 8.11 30.35 6.08
CA PHE A 137 9.49 30.49 6.57
C PHE A 137 10.45 31.13 5.57
N ALA A 138 10.18 31.07 4.26
CA ALA A 138 11.02 31.65 3.21
C ALA A 138 11.16 33.19 3.26
N LYS A 139 10.40 33.88 4.12
CA LYS A 139 10.40 35.36 4.24
C LYS A 139 11.55 35.90 5.12
N GLU A 140 12.23 35.04 5.89
CA GLU A 140 13.31 35.42 6.83
C GLU A 140 14.70 34.90 6.42
N SER A 141 14.77 34.01 5.43
CA SER A 141 16.00 33.28 5.08
C SER A 141 16.89 34.06 4.10
N LYS A 142 18.20 34.12 4.39
CA LYS A 142 19.23 34.74 3.53
C LYS A 142 20.01 33.70 2.70
N SER A 143 19.91 32.40 3.00
CA SER A 143 20.69 31.32 2.36
C SER A 143 19.81 30.29 1.62
N LYS A 144 20.32 29.74 0.49
CA LYS A 144 19.66 28.63 -0.24
C LYS A 144 19.41 27.40 0.66
N LEU A 145 20.26 27.16 1.66
CA LEU A 145 20.15 26.01 2.58
C LEU A 145 18.99 26.15 3.56
N GLU A 146 18.77 27.37 4.08
CA GLU A 146 17.65 27.70 4.97
C GLU A 146 16.29 27.61 4.27
N SER A 147 16.26 27.76 2.94
CA SER A 147 15.03 27.61 2.14
C SER A 147 14.52 26.16 2.05
N ILE A 148 15.41 25.17 2.25
CA ILE A 148 15.09 23.74 2.19
C ILE A 148 14.75 23.17 3.58
N THR A 149 15.20 23.81 4.65
CA THR A 149 14.98 23.41 6.05
C THR A 149 13.51 23.09 6.38
N PRO A 150 12.51 23.88 5.97
CA PRO A 150 11.10 23.57 6.25
C PRO A 150 10.64 22.26 5.58
N SER A 151 11.07 22.02 4.34
CA SER A 151 10.76 20.79 3.59
C SER A 151 11.45 19.58 4.22
N LEU A 152 12.68 19.75 4.72
CA LEU A 152 13.40 18.70 5.44
C LEU A 152 12.73 18.34 6.76
N LEU A 153 12.43 19.34 7.60
CA LEU A 153 11.73 19.14 8.88
C LEU A 153 10.37 18.46 8.69
N TYR A 154 9.61 18.85 7.66
CA TYR A 154 8.35 18.22 7.31
C TYR A 154 8.52 16.73 6.97
N ASN A 155 9.48 16.39 6.11
CA ASN A 155 9.69 14.99 5.72
C ASN A 155 10.27 14.14 6.85
N ILE A 156 11.13 14.69 7.72
CA ILE A 156 11.59 13.99 8.93
C ILE A 156 10.40 13.65 9.83
N GLY A 157 9.51 14.62 10.08
CA GLY A 157 8.29 14.38 10.85
C GLY A 157 7.41 13.29 10.22
N ARG A 158 7.28 13.28 8.89
CA ARG A 158 6.52 12.25 8.15
C ARG A 158 7.12 10.86 8.32
N VAL A 159 8.43 10.72 8.12
CA VAL A 159 9.12 9.44 8.24
C VAL A 159 8.94 8.89 9.66
N ILE A 160 9.18 9.71 10.68
CA ILE A 160 9.00 9.31 12.09
C ILE A 160 7.55 8.86 12.34
N SER A 161 6.57 9.65 11.89
CA SER A 161 5.16 9.34 12.07
C SER A 161 4.76 8.01 11.41
N TYR A 162 5.17 7.79 10.17
CA TYR A 162 4.84 6.58 9.42
C TYR A 162 5.48 5.36 10.08
N THR A 163 6.75 5.45 10.49
CA THR A 163 7.45 4.37 11.21
C THR A 163 6.76 4.00 12.52
N ILE A 164 6.44 4.99 13.36
CA ILE A 164 5.77 4.75 14.65
C ILE A 164 4.40 4.10 14.41
N LEU A 165 3.62 4.66 13.49
CA LEU A 165 2.28 4.16 13.21
C LEU A 165 2.32 2.76 12.59
N GLY A 166 3.31 2.48 11.74
CA GLY A 166 3.60 1.14 11.23
C GLY A 166 3.94 0.14 12.31
N GLY A 167 4.72 0.54 13.31
CA GLY A 167 5.03 -0.32 14.44
C GLY A 167 3.83 -0.60 15.33
N ILE A 168 3.02 0.41 15.62
CA ILE A 168 1.77 0.25 16.38
C ILE A 168 0.84 -0.69 15.63
N ILE A 169 0.58 -0.43 14.35
CA ILE A 169 -0.36 -1.21 13.55
C ILE A 169 0.17 -2.64 13.32
N GLY A 170 1.46 -2.82 13.04
CA GLY A 170 2.06 -4.14 12.90
C GLY A 170 2.07 -4.94 14.20
N GLY A 171 2.24 -4.27 15.34
CA GLY A 171 2.09 -4.88 16.66
C GLY A 171 0.65 -5.30 16.95
N ILE A 172 -0.33 -4.44 16.63
CA ILE A 172 -1.76 -4.80 16.74
C ILE A 172 -2.08 -6.03 15.87
N GLY A 173 -1.43 -6.17 14.72
CA GLY A 173 -1.60 -7.31 13.82
C GLY A 173 -1.22 -8.67 14.40
N SER A 174 -0.45 -8.72 15.49
CA SER A 174 -0.12 -9.98 16.18
C SER A 174 -1.26 -10.49 17.08
N VAL A 175 -2.18 -9.60 17.48
CA VAL A 175 -3.26 -9.91 18.44
C VAL A 175 -4.65 -9.74 17.82
N PHE A 176 -4.80 -8.86 16.83
CA PHE A 176 -6.07 -8.50 16.22
C PHE A 176 -6.07 -8.72 14.71
N SER A 177 -6.92 -9.63 14.24
CA SER A 177 -7.44 -9.57 12.87
C SER A 177 -8.64 -8.61 12.87
N LEU A 178 -8.50 -7.43 12.26
CA LEU A 178 -9.65 -6.52 12.11
C LEU A 178 -10.77 -7.23 11.36
N SER A 179 -12.00 -7.17 11.88
CA SER A 179 -13.16 -7.71 11.19
C SER A 179 -13.33 -7.03 9.83
N ILE A 180 -13.86 -7.78 8.86
CA ILE A 180 -14.11 -7.25 7.51
C ILE A 180 -15.04 -6.03 7.57
N THR A 181 -16.04 -6.05 8.44
CA THR A 181 -16.96 -4.92 8.67
C THR A 181 -16.22 -3.67 9.15
N ALA A 182 -15.26 -3.82 10.06
CA ALA A 182 -14.44 -2.69 10.53
C ALA A 182 -13.53 -2.16 9.41
N LYS A 183 -12.89 -3.05 8.63
CA LYS A 183 -12.07 -2.66 7.47
C LYS A 183 -12.90 -1.92 6.41
N ALA A 184 -14.08 -2.45 6.08
CA ALA A 184 -15.03 -1.83 5.16
C ALA A 184 -15.42 -0.44 5.65
N PHE A 185 -15.85 -0.30 6.91
CA PHE A 185 -16.24 0.98 7.48
C PHE A 185 -15.12 2.03 7.42
N ILE A 186 -13.89 1.66 7.80
CA ILE A 186 -12.73 2.56 7.77
C ILE A 186 -12.46 3.04 6.34
N GLN A 187 -12.47 2.14 5.35
CA GLN A 187 -12.23 2.50 3.94
C GLN A 187 -13.34 3.39 3.37
N ILE A 188 -14.62 3.09 3.68
CA ILE A 188 -15.76 3.91 3.24
C ILE A 188 -15.67 5.30 3.85
N PHE A 189 -15.50 5.38 5.17
CA PHE A 189 -15.41 6.65 5.89
C PHE A 189 -14.25 7.50 5.36
N ALA A 190 -13.08 6.89 5.20
CA ALA A 190 -11.91 7.57 4.67
C ALA A 190 -12.09 7.99 3.19
N GLY A 191 -12.79 7.20 2.38
CA GLY A 191 -13.12 7.53 0.99
C GLY A 191 -14.02 8.76 0.90
N ILE A 192 -15.08 8.80 1.70
CA ILE A 192 -15.98 9.94 1.82
C ILE A 192 -15.22 11.19 2.29
N PHE A 193 -14.38 11.04 3.32
CA PHE A 193 -13.57 12.14 3.84
C PHE A 193 -12.60 12.70 2.77
N MET A 194 -11.94 11.84 2.00
CA MET A 194 -11.09 12.25 0.88
C MET A 194 -11.88 13.00 -0.20
N VAL A 195 -13.07 12.53 -0.56
CA VAL A 195 -13.92 13.23 -1.55
C VAL A 195 -14.29 14.64 -1.05
N ILE A 196 -14.69 14.77 0.22
CA ILE A 196 -15.02 16.07 0.82
C ILE A 196 -13.79 17.00 0.81
N MET A 197 -12.62 16.47 1.19
CA MET A 197 -11.38 17.24 1.21
C MET A 197 -10.94 17.68 -0.19
N GLY A 198 -11.03 16.78 -1.18
CA GLY A 198 -10.71 17.08 -2.57
C GLY A 198 -11.64 18.13 -3.17
N LEU A 199 -12.96 18.06 -2.89
CA LEU A 199 -13.94 19.08 -3.30
C LEU A 199 -13.64 20.45 -2.68
N ASN A 200 -13.21 20.49 -1.42
CA ASN A 200 -12.80 21.72 -0.75
C ASN A 200 -11.57 22.36 -1.44
N ILE A 201 -10.54 21.55 -1.73
CA ILE A 201 -9.31 22.00 -2.41
C ILE A 201 -9.58 22.44 -3.87
N SER A 202 -10.47 21.76 -4.60
CA SER A 202 -10.88 22.13 -5.96
C SER A 202 -11.68 23.44 -6.03
N GLY A 203 -12.14 23.96 -4.88
CA GLY A 203 -12.69 25.30 -4.76
C GLY A 203 -14.20 25.38 -4.51
N PHE A 204 -14.90 24.25 -4.30
CA PHE A 204 -16.34 24.25 -4.03
C PHE A 204 -16.66 24.89 -2.68
N LYS A 205 -17.47 25.96 -2.71
CA LYS A 205 -17.72 26.84 -1.55
C LYS A 205 -18.49 26.15 -0.42
N PHE A 206 -19.36 25.19 -0.75
CA PHE A 206 -20.22 24.50 0.22
C PHE A 206 -19.41 23.72 1.27
N PHE A 207 -18.34 23.03 0.84
CA PHE A 207 -17.54 22.16 1.71
C PHE A 207 -16.50 22.90 2.56
N ARG A 208 -16.34 24.23 2.39
CA ARG A 208 -15.46 25.06 3.22
C ARG A 208 -15.98 25.29 4.64
N LYS A 209 -17.24 24.92 4.94
CA LYS A 209 -17.80 25.00 6.30
C LYS A 209 -17.31 23.86 7.22
N PHE A 210 -16.85 22.75 6.66
CA PHE A 210 -16.46 21.55 7.41
C PHE A 210 -14.98 21.54 7.84
N SER A 211 -14.20 22.55 7.46
CA SER A 211 -12.83 22.69 7.93
C SER A 211 -12.80 23.06 9.41
N ILE A 212 -12.26 22.17 10.25
CA ILE A 212 -12.09 22.42 11.68
C ILE A 212 -11.14 23.60 11.87
N ARG A 213 -11.67 24.75 12.33
CA ARG A 213 -10.88 25.94 12.62
C ARG A 213 -10.27 25.78 14.00
N ILE A 214 -8.94 25.74 14.11
CA ILE A 214 -8.27 25.65 15.41
C ILE A 214 -8.66 26.88 16.25
N PRO A 215 -9.32 26.70 17.41
CA PRO A 215 -9.84 27.80 18.21
C PRO A 215 -8.74 28.78 18.63
N ASN A 216 -9.11 30.04 18.80
CA ASN A 216 -8.15 31.12 19.05
C ASN A 216 -7.43 31.00 20.40
N PHE A 217 -7.97 30.30 21.39
CA PHE A 217 -7.31 30.08 22.68
C PHE A 217 -6.01 29.26 22.56
N LEU A 218 -5.90 28.38 21.55
CA LEU A 218 -4.65 27.67 21.25
C LEU A 218 -3.61 28.55 20.52
N SER A 219 -3.86 29.86 20.31
CA SER A 219 -2.97 30.72 19.52
C SER A 219 -1.58 30.94 20.12
N GLN A 220 -1.41 30.78 21.42
CA GLN A 220 -0.11 30.90 22.07
C GLN A 220 0.75 29.64 21.81
N TYR A 221 0.13 28.46 21.68
CA TYR A 221 0.77 27.21 21.23
C TYR A 221 0.86 27.09 19.69
N LYS A 222 0.18 27.95 18.91
CA LYS A 222 0.21 27.94 17.42
C LYS A 222 1.61 28.11 16.84
N ARG A 223 2.54 28.84 17.48
CA ARG A 223 3.91 28.97 16.97
C ARG A 223 4.70 27.66 17.08
N LYS A 224 4.40 26.83 18.09
CA LYS A 224 5.01 25.51 18.29
C LYS A 224 4.42 24.48 17.31
N PHE A 225 3.08 24.43 17.19
CA PHE A 225 2.34 23.52 16.29
C PHE A 225 2.43 23.83 14.79
N ASN A 226 2.79 25.06 14.40
CA ASN A 226 3.03 25.42 13.00
C ASN A 226 4.45 25.07 12.52
N SER A 227 5.27 24.42 13.35
CA SER A 227 6.56 23.91 12.88
C SER A 227 6.32 22.88 11.77
N PRO A 228 7.03 22.97 10.63
CA PRO A 228 6.95 22.00 9.54
C PRO A 228 7.11 20.55 10.05
N PHE A 229 7.94 20.35 11.08
CA PHE A 229 8.14 19.07 11.75
C PHE A 229 6.86 18.51 12.39
N ILE A 230 6.11 19.32 13.14
CA ILE A 230 4.88 18.87 13.81
C ILE A 230 3.79 18.55 12.79
N VAL A 231 3.70 19.36 11.72
CA VAL A 231 2.76 19.05 10.64
C VAL A 231 3.16 17.77 9.89
N GLY A 232 4.46 17.53 9.74
CA GLY A 232 4.98 16.24 9.28
C GLY A 232 4.59 15.07 10.19
N LEU A 233 4.70 15.23 11.51
CA LEU A 233 4.30 14.22 12.49
C LEU A 233 2.81 13.88 12.43
N LEU A 234 1.96 14.88 12.20
CA LEU A 234 0.51 14.68 12.08
C LEU A 234 0.11 14.04 10.75
N ASN A 235 0.98 14.07 9.73
CA ASN A 235 0.65 13.58 8.40
C ASN A 235 0.50 12.05 8.33
N GLY A 236 1.08 11.27 9.26
CA GLY A 236 0.85 9.82 9.33
C GLY A 236 -0.58 9.42 9.65
N PHE A 237 -1.37 10.35 10.20
CA PHE A 237 -2.78 10.12 10.48
C PHE A 237 -3.70 10.52 9.31
N MET A 238 -3.14 11.01 8.20
CA MET A 238 -3.97 11.36 7.04
C MET A 238 -4.46 10.11 6.32
N PRO A 239 -5.77 9.99 6.05
CA PRO A 239 -6.29 8.87 5.29
C PRO A 239 -5.98 9.07 3.79
N CYS A 240 -4.84 8.55 3.31
CA CYS A 240 -4.57 8.46 1.88
C CYS A 240 -4.42 7.00 1.45
N GLY A 241 -4.95 6.65 0.27
CA GLY A 241 -5.01 5.27 -0.22
C GLY A 241 -3.68 4.50 -0.12
N PRO A 242 -2.56 5.04 -0.64
CA PRO A 242 -1.26 4.37 -0.53
C PRO A 242 -0.78 4.15 0.90
N LEU A 243 -1.01 5.11 1.80
CA LEU A 243 -0.65 4.95 3.21
C LEU A 243 -1.52 3.89 3.88
N GLN A 244 -2.82 3.82 3.56
CA GLN A 244 -3.71 2.78 4.07
C GLN A 244 -3.31 1.38 3.59
N THR A 245 -2.94 1.22 2.31
CA THR A 245 -2.42 -0.05 1.80
C THR A 245 -1.18 -0.46 2.57
N MET A 246 -0.26 0.47 2.82
CA MET A 246 0.94 0.19 3.62
C MET A 246 0.63 -0.09 5.09
N GLN A 247 -0.39 0.54 5.67
CA GLN A 247 -0.84 0.28 7.04
C GLN A 247 -1.46 -1.11 7.16
N LEU A 248 -2.24 -1.53 6.15
CA LEU A 248 -2.74 -2.90 6.05
C LEU A 248 -1.62 -3.91 5.84
N PHE A 249 -0.61 -3.58 5.03
CA PHE A 249 0.58 -4.40 4.89
C PHE A 249 1.33 -4.53 6.23
N ALA A 250 1.55 -3.41 6.94
CA ALA A 250 2.17 -3.40 8.25
C ALA A 250 1.38 -4.25 9.25
N LEU A 251 0.05 -4.10 9.31
CA LEU A 251 -0.85 -4.96 10.10
C LEU A 251 -0.64 -6.44 9.74
N GLY A 252 -0.54 -6.73 8.45
CA GLY A 252 -0.29 -8.05 7.90
C GLY A 252 1.04 -8.70 8.31
N THR A 253 2.04 -7.90 8.72
CA THR A 253 3.34 -8.41 9.18
C THR A 253 3.27 -9.10 10.54
N GLY A 254 2.23 -8.84 11.35
CA GLY A 254 2.05 -9.40 12.69
C GLY A 254 3.20 -9.11 13.66
N SER A 255 4.04 -8.10 13.38
CA SER A 255 5.17 -7.73 14.23
C SER A 255 5.34 -6.22 14.23
N ALA A 256 5.48 -5.64 15.43
CA ALA A 256 5.75 -4.21 15.57
C ALA A 256 7.05 -3.80 14.87
N PHE A 257 8.10 -4.63 14.96
CA PHE A 257 9.37 -4.29 14.32
C PHE A 257 9.28 -4.36 12.79
N LYS A 258 8.72 -5.45 12.24
CA LYS A 258 8.56 -5.60 10.78
C LYS A 258 7.64 -4.51 10.22
N GLY A 259 6.51 -4.22 10.88
CA GLY A 259 5.60 -3.16 10.48
C GLY A 259 6.24 -1.76 10.51
N ALA A 260 7.04 -1.46 11.54
CA ALA A 260 7.78 -0.19 11.63
C ALA A 260 8.82 -0.06 10.52
N LEU A 261 9.61 -1.12 10.30
CA LEU A 261 10.67 -1.13 9.29
C LEU A 261 10.11 -1.02 7.87
N SER A 262 9.02 -1.72 7.57
CA SER A 262 8.32 -1.60 6.29
C SER A 262 7.83 -0.17 6.02
N MET A 263 7.22 0.47 7.01
CA MET A 263 6.75 1.86 6.89
C MET A 263 7.89 2.87 6.80
N PHE A 264 8.97 2.65 7.53
CA PHE A 264 10.16 3.50 7.50
C PHE A 264 10.73 3.58 6.08
N ILE A 265 10.90 2.42 5.44
CA ILE A 265 11.52 2.33 4.13
C ILE A 265 10.60 2.86 3.04
N PHE A 266 9.30 2.57 3.13
CA PHE A 266 8.29 3.20 2.30
C PHE A 266 8.33 4.73 2.44
N ALA A 267 8.38 5.25 3.66
CA ALA A 267 8.44 6.69 3.90
C ALA A 267 9.71 7.31 3.33
N LEU A 268 10.88 6.66 3.50
CA LEU A 268 12.14 7.08 2.90
C LEU A 268 12.05 7.17 1.37
N GLY A 269 11.37 6.22 0.72
CA GLY A 269 11.13 6.29 -0.73
C GLY A 269 10.38 7.55 -1.16
N THR A 270 9.52 8.10 -0.30
CA THR A 270 8.78 9.33 -0.61
C THR A 270 9.61 10.62 -0.47
N VAL A 271 10.72 10.57 0.25
CA VAL A 271 11.51 11.76 0.63
C VAL A 271 12.20 12.43 -0.56
N PRO A 272 12.89 11.74 -1.50
CA PRO A 272 13.62 12.38 -2.57
C PRO A 272 12.75 13.32 -3.40
N LEU A 273 11.63 12.82 -3.90
CA LEU A 273 10.75 13.60 -4.77
C LEU A 273 10.04 14.73 -4.01
N MET A 274 9.71 14.53 -2.72
CA MET A 274 9.19 15.59 -1.85
C MET A 274 10.20 16.71 -1.60
N LEU A 275 11.45 16.37 -1.30
CA LEU A 275 12.50 17.37 -1.13
C LEU A 275 12.77 18.12 -2.42
N THR A 276 12.84 17.40 -3.55
CA THR A 276 12.97 18.01 -4.88
C THR A 276 11.81 18.96 -5.18
N PHE A 277 10.56 18.54 -4.93
CA PHE A 277 9.41 19.42 -5.09
C PHE A 277 9.48 20.64 -4.17
N GLY A 278 9.89 20.46 -2.92
CA GLY A 278 10.10 21.54 -1.96
C GLY A 278 11.15 22.56 -2.44
N ALA A 279 12.28 22.09 -2.96
CA ALA A 279 13.37 22.93 -3.48
C ALA A 279 12.95 23.68 -4.76
N ILE A 280 12.27 23.01 -5.68
CA ILE A 280 11.83 23.60 -6.96
C ILE A 280 10.62 24.53 -6.76
N SER A 281 9.84 24.34 -5.69
CA SER A 281 8.62 25.13 -5.44
C SER A 281 8.85 26.63 -5.29
N GLY A 282 10.06 27.05 -4.86
CA GLY A 282 10.45 28.47 -4.82
C GLY A 282 10.58 29.11 -6.20
N PHE A 283 10.82 28.29 -7.25
CA PHE A 283 10.94 28.72 -8.64
C PHE A 283 9.63 28.59 -9.43
N LEU A 284 8.61 27.92 -8.89
CA LEU A 284 7.31 27.83 -9.54
C LEU A 284 6.59 29.17 -9.49
N SER A 285 6.15 29.67 -10.65
CA SER A 285 5.38 30.91 -10.71
C SER A 285 4.00 30.74 -10.05
N LYS A 286 3.49 31.82 -9.47
CA LYS A 286 2.26 31.83 -8.64
C LYS A 286 1.03 31.26 -9.36
N GLY A 287 0.97 31.35 -10.69
CA GLY A 287 -0.11 30.80 -11.51
C GLY A 287 -0.08 29.26 -11.65
N TYR A 288 1.09 28.63 -11.59
CA TYR A 288 1.22 27.17 -11.72
C TYR A 288 0.85 26.44 -10.44
N THR A 289 1.21 26.98 -9.27
CA THR A 289 0.81 26.43 -7.96
C THR A 289 -0.71 26.27 -7.86
N LYS A 290 -1.46 27.24 -8.38
CA LYS A 290 -2.92 27.23 -8.39
C LYS A 290 -3.52 26.12 -9.26
N LYS A 291 -3.02 25.97 -10.50
CA LYS A 291 -3.46 24.90 -11.41
C LYS A 291 -3.12 23.52 -10.83
N LEU A 292 -1.94 23.39 -10.22
CA LEU A 292 -1.48 22.16 -9.57
C LEU A 292 -2.36 21.78 -8.36
N LEU A 293 -2.73 22.73 -7.50
CA LEU A 293 -3.64 22.47 -6.37
C LEU A 293 -5.04 22.04 -6.82
N LYS A 294 -5.60 22.66 -7.88
CA LYS A 294 -6.90 22.25 -8.44
C LYS A 294 -6.86 20.84 -9.03
N LEU A 295 -5.79 20.51 -9.78
CA LEU A 295 -5.54 19.17 -10.32
C LEU A 295 -5.36 18.14 -9.20
N SER A 296 -4.73 18.53 -8.11
CA SER A 296 -4.53 17.67 -6.94
C SER A 296 -5.85 17.38 -6.21
N GLY A 297 -6.71 18.38 -6.01
CA GLY A 297 -8.05 18.19 -5.42
C GLY A 297 -8.88 17.19 -6.22
N VAL A 298 -8.78 17.27 -7.55
CA VAL A 298 -9.38 16.30 -8.49
C VAL A 298 -8.86 14.89 -8.29
N LEU A 299 -7.55 14.71 -8.27
CA LEU A 299 -6.93 13.40 -8.07
C LEU A 299 -7.37 12.78 -6.74
N ILE A 300 -7.48 13.59 -5.68
CA ILE A 300 -7.94 13.16 -4.35
C ILE A 300 -9.40 12.69 -4.40
N ILE A 301 -10.28 13.38 -5.13
CA ILE A 301 -11.67 12.94 -5.30
C ILE A 301 -11.71 11.56 -5.96
N VAL A 302 -10.97 11.39 -7.06
CA VAL A 302 -10.93 10.10 -7.79
C VAL A 302 -10.46 8.97 -6.88
N LEU A 303 -9.38 9.18 -6.15
CA LEU A 303 -8.84 8.18 -5.22
C LEU A 303 -9.79 7.92 -4.04
N GLY A 304 -10.49 8.95 -3.57
CA GLY A 304 -11.54 8.82 -2.55
C GLY A 304 -12.70 7.94 -3.01
N VAL A 305 -13.15 8.10 -4.26
CA VAL A 305 -14.21 7.26 -4.86
C VAL A 305 -13.74 5.81 -5.02
N ILE A 306 -12.51 5.61 -5.54
CA ILE A 306 -11.93 4.27 -5.70
C ILE A 306 -11.85 3.55 -4.34
N MET A 307 -11.34 4.24 -3.31
CA MET A 307 -11.19 3.69 -1.98
C MET A 307 -12.54 3.41 -1.29
N GLY A 308 -13.52 4.31 -1.46
CA GLY A 308 -14.89 4.07 -0.99
C GLY A 308 -15.52 2.85 -1.65
N ASN A 309 -15.30 2.65 -2.96
CA ASN A 309 -15.78 1.45 -3.67
C ASN A 309 -15.09 0.15 -3.20
N ARG A 310 -13.82 0.20 -2.79
CA ARG A 310 -13.15 -0.95 -2.15
C ARG A 310 -13.83 -1.31 -0.83
N GLY A 311 -14.12 -0.31 0.00
CA GLY A 311 -14.85 -0.50 1.25
C GLY A 311 -16.27 -1.04 1.05
N LEU A 312 -17.01 -0.54 0.05
CA LEU A 312 -18.34 -1.07 -0.30
C LEU A 312 -18.27 -2.56 -0.68
N ALA A 313 -17.29 -2.96 -1.47
CA ALA A 313 -17.14 -4.36 -1.86
C ALA A 313 -16.81 -5.26 -0.67
N LEU A 314 -15.95 -4.80 0.25
CA LEU A 314 -15.71 -5.50 1.52
C LEU A 314 -16.98 -5.64 2.37
N SER A 315 -17.97 -4.76 2.21
CA SER A 315 -19.27 -4.89 2.86
C SER A 315 -20.26 -5.79 2.11
N GLY A 316 -19.88 -6.33 0.94
CA GLY A 316 -20.73 -7.15 0.08
C GLY A 316 -21.52 -6.36 -0.97
N ILE A 317 -21.20 -5.08 -1.18
CA ILE A 317 -21.83 -4.22 -2.20
C ILE A 317 -20.83 -3.98 -3.34
N ASN A 318 -21.03 -4.65 -4.48
CA ASN A 318 -20.24 -4.40 -5.68
C ASN A 318 -20.93 -3.36 -6.58
N ILE A 319 -20.47 -2.11 -6.53
CA ILE A 319 -20.85 -1.11 -7.54
C ILE A 319 -19.76 -1.04 -8.62
N ASN A 320 -20.17 -1.12 -9.89
CA ASN A 320 -19.33 -0.81 -11.04
C ASN A 320 -19.68 0.60 -11.55
N PRO A 321 -19.12 1.67 -10.95
CA PRO A 321 -19.45 3.04 -11.33
C PRO A 321 -19.12 3.36 -12.80
N LEU A 322 -18.17 2.64 -13.41
CA LEU A 322 -17.82 2.81 -14.82
C LEU A 322 -18.86 2.20 -15.76
N GLY A 323 -19.46 1.06 -15.39
CA GLY A 323 -20.54 0.42 -16.15
C GLY A 323 -21.83 1.25 -16.18
N PHE A 324 -22.07 2.07 -15.16
CA PHE A 324 -23.20 3.01 -15.15
C PHE A 324 -22.98 4.22 -16.08
N ILE A 325 -21.73 4.70 -16.21
CA ILE A 325 -21.36 5.88 -17.00
C ILE A 325 -21.16 5.53 -18.49
N MET A 326 -20.59 4.35 -18.81
CA MET A 326 -20.31 3.90 -20.17
C MET A 326 -21.43 3.04 -20.78
N LYS A 327 -22.70 3.38 -20.51
CA LYS A 327 -23.87 2.68 -21.07
C LYS A 327 -24.05 2.86 -22.59
N GLY A 328 -23.16 3.60 -23.26
CA GLY A 328 -23.18 3.83 -24.69
C GLY A 328 -21.78 3.84 -25.28
N SER A 329 -21.53 2.87 -26.15
CA SER A 329 -20.39 2.80 -27.09
C SER A 329 -19.04 2.38 -26.47
N TYR A 330 -18.55 1.23 -26.93
CA TYR A 330 -17.33 0.51 -26.49
C TYR A 330 -17.49 -0.42 -25.27
N ALA A 331 -18.50 -1.29 -25.31
CA ALA A 331 -18.43 -2.58 -24.63
C ALA A 331 -17.44 -3.48 -25.39
N SER A 332 -16.15 -3.32 -25.13
CA SER A 332 -15.14 -4.30 -25.54
C SER A 332 -15.39 -5.59 -24.76
N ASN A 333 -15.52 -6.71 -25.48
CA ASN A 333 -15.66 -8.08 -24.98
C ASN A 333 -14.69 -8.39 -23.82
N ALA A 334 -15.09 -8.08 -22.59
CA ALA A 334 -14.53 -8.72 -21.42
C ALA A 334 -15.27 -10.04 -21.32
N SER A 335 -14.60 -11.14 -21.69
CA SER A 335 -15.10 -12.49 -21.49
C SER A 335 -15.47 -12.66 -20.01
N THR A 336 -16.76 -12.72 -19.72
CA THR A 336 -17.27 -13.10 -18.40
C THR A 336 -16.95 -14.56 -18.20
N ASP A 337 -15.95 -14.83 -17.37
CA ASP A 337 -15.59 -16.16 -16.92
C ASP A 337 -16.66 -16.64 -15.92
N SER A 338 -17.77 -17.12 -16.50
CA SER A 338 -18.99 -17.50 -15.79
C SER A 338 -19.26 -18.99 -15.96
N SER A 339 -19.65 -19.64 -14.86
CA SER A 339 -19.92 -21.08 -14.82
C SER A 339 -21.27 -21.38 -14.18
N LYS A 340 -21.92 -22.45 -14.63
CA LYS A 340 -23.14 -22.98 -14.03
C LYS A 340 -22.78 -24.09 -13.05
N ALA A 341 -23.53 -24.20 -11.95
CA ALA A 341 -23.38 -25.32 -11.04
C ALA A 341 -23.77 -26.64 -11.72
N VAL A 342 -23.03 -27.70 -11.41
CA VAL A 342 -23.35 -29.08 -11.80
C VAL A 342 -24.09 -29.72 -10.64
N ILE A 343 -25.25 -30.33 -10.88
CA ILE A 343 -26.02 -31.01 -9.84
C ILE A 343 -25.64 -32.48 -9.81
N GLU A 344 -25.07 -32.93 -8.69
CA GLU A 344 -24.72 -34.33 -8.42
C GLU A 344 -25.31 -34.71 -7.05
N ASP A 345 -26.00 -35.85 -6.97
CA ASP A 345 -26.58 -36.39 -5.73
C ASP A 345 -27.43 -35.40 -4.90
N GLY A 346 -28.14 -34.48 -5.58
CA GLY A 346 -28.99 -33.48 -4.93
C GLY A 346 -28.23 -32.28 -4.34
N VAL A 347 -26.93 -32.15 -4.65
CA VAL A 347 -26.06 -31.03 -4.25
C VAL A 347 -25.53 -30.34 -5.50
N GLN A 348 -25.41 -29.02 -5.45
CA GLN A 348 -24.88 -28.19 -6.52
C GLN A 348 -23.38 -27.98 -6.32
N ILE A 349 -22.55 -28.41 -7.27
CA ILE A 349 -21.11 -28.26 -7.20
C ILE A 349 -20.69 -27.07 -8.06
N ILE A 350 -19.94 -26.14 -7.46
CA ILE A 350 -19.27 -25.04 -8.19
C ILE A 350 -17.77 -25.11 -7.94
N ASN A 351 -17.00 -25.07 -9.03
CA ASN A 351 -15.54 -25.16 -8.99
C ASN A 351 -14.91 -23.81 -9.31
N MET A 352 -14.02 -23.34 -8.44
CA MET A 352 -13.24 -22.12 -8.61
C MET A 352 -11.76 -22.41 -8.44
N THR A 353 -10.93 -21.89 -9.33
CA THR A 353 -9.48 -21.87 -9.18
C THR A 353 -9.05 -20.52 -8.60
N ALA A 354 -8.27 -20.58 -7.52
CA ALA A 354 -7.57 -19.44 -6.96
C ALA A 354 -6.08 -19.53 -7.35
N ASN A 355 -5.69 -18.70 -8.32
CA ASN A 355 -4.32 -18.67 -8.83
C ASN A 355 -3.78 -17.24 -8.93
N ASN A 356 -2.60 -17.15 -9.51
CA ASN A 356 -1.85 -15.92 -9.78
C ASN A 356 -2.66 -14.82 -10.48
N ASN A 357 -3.63 -15.21 -11.30
CA ASN A 357 -4.51 -14.31 -12.02
C ASN A 357 -5.79 -14.01 -11.25
N GLY A 358 -5.96 -14.46 -10.00
CA GLY A 358 -7.12 -14.18 -9.16
C GLY A 358 -8.09 -15.35 -9.03
N TYR A 359 -9.39 -15.10 -9.19
CA TYR A 359 -10.46 -16.10 -9.06
C TYR A 359 -11.06 -16.40 -10.42
N SER A 360 -11.07 -17.66 -10.82
CA SER A 360 -11.55 -18.10 -12.13
C SER A 360 -12.23 -19.46 -11.99
N PRO A 361 -13.52 -19.61 -12.36
CA PRO A 361 -14.46 -18.56 -12.72
C PRO A 361 -14.75 -17.62 -11.56
N ASN A 362 -15.19 -16.40 -11.84
CA ASN A 362 -15.59 -15.44 -10.80
C ASN A 362 -17.08 -15.14 -10.76
N VAL A 363 -17.84 -15.72 -11.69
CA VAL A 363 -19.30 -15.68 -11.71
C VAL A 363 -19.83 -17.09 -11.71
N PHE A 364 -20.71 -17.39 -10.75
CA PHE A 364 -21.39 -18.69 -10.67
C PHE A 364 -22.89 -18.51 -10.73
N TYR A 365 -23.61 -19.44 -11.34
CA TYR A 365 -25.06 -19.54 -11.25
C TYR A 365 -25.43 -20.78 -10.43
N VAL A 366 -26.28 -20.61 -9.42
CA VAL A 366 -26.79 -21.66 -8.55
C VAL A 366 -28.31 -21.52 -8.40
N GLN A 367 -29.00 -22.62 -8.17
CA GLN A 367 -30.43 -22.67 -7.94
C GLN A 367 -30.77 -22.43 -6.46
N LYS A 368 -31.83 -21.67 -6.20
CA LYS A 368 -32.33 -21.42 -4.85
C LYS A 368 -32.70 -22.73 -4.13
N GLY A 369 -32.35 -22.83 -2.85
CA GLY A 369 -32.85 -23.88 -1.95
C GLY A 369 -32.21 -25.25 -2.08
N ILE A 370 -31.31 -25.46 -3.04
CA ILE A 370 -30.52 -26.69 -3.17
C ILE A 370 -29.13 -26.45 -2.54
N PRO A 371 -28.62 -27.33 -1.65
CA PRO A 371 -27.30 -27.16 -1.04
C PRO A 371 -26.20 -26.99 -2.10
N VAL A 372 -25.25 -26.08 -1.83
CA VAL A 372 -24.10 -25.79 -2.70
C VAL A 372 -22.82 -26.24 -2.02
N LYS A 373 -22.03 -27.03 -2.76
CA LYS A 373 -20.65 -27.37 -2.44
C LYS A 373 -19.72 -26.52 -3.32
N TRP A 374 -19.11 -25.50 -2.71
CA TRP A 374 -18.16 -24.63 -3.38
C TRP A 374 -16.74 -25.15 -3.18
N VAL A 375 -16.19 -25.70 -4.25
CA VAL A 375 -14.85 -26.26 -4.28
C VAL A 375 -13.89 -25.22 -4.85
N ILE A 376 -12.88 -24.87 -4.06
CA ILE A 376 -11.89 -23.85 -4.38
C ILE A 376 -10.52 -24.49 -4.44
N ASN A 377 -9.96 -24.65 -5.65
CA ASN A 377 -8.62 -25.18 -5.85
C ASN A 377 -7.57 -24.06 -5.72
N GLY A 378 -6.76 -24.11 -4.67
CA GLY A 378 -5.66 -23.18 -4.45
C GLY A 378 -4.39 -23.65 -5.15
N GLU A 379 -4.23 -23.33 -6.44
CA GLU A 379 -3.05 -23.71 -7.24
C GLU A 379 -1.84 -22.82 -6.97
N SER A 380 -2.05 -21.52 -6.96
CA SER A 380 -0.99 -20.52 -6.79
C SER A 380 -1.51 -19.41 -5.88
N LEU A 381 -1.75 -19.79 -4.63
CA LEU A 381 -2.23 -18.87 -3.61
C LEU A 381 -1.15 -17.84 -3.30
N ASN A 382 -1.48 -16.58 -3.08
CA ASN A 382 -0.60 -15.45 -2.82
C ASN A 382 -1.22 -14.60 -1.70
N TYR A 383 -0.53 -13.56 -1.25
CA TYR A 383 -1.06 -12.71 -0.18
C TYR A 383 -2.39 -12.01 -0.56
N CYS A 384 -2.73 -11.87 -1.83
CA CYS A 384 -3.95 -11.23 -2.30
C CYS A 384 -5.15 -12.20 -2.38
N ASN A 385 -4.95 -13.44 -2.83
CA ASN A 385 -6.02 -14.38 -3.16
C ASN A 385 -6.21 -15.50 -2.11
N ASN A 386 -5.33 -15.62 -1.11
CA ASN A 386 -5.30 -16.69 -0.11
C ASN A 386 -6.47 -16.71 0.88
N SER A 387 -7.47 -15.87 0.70
CA SER A 387 -8.66 -15.88 1.54
C SER A 387 -9.86 -15.41 0.75
N VAL A 388 -10.96 -16.13 0.93
CA VAL A 388 -12.25 -15.82 0.35
C VAL A 388 -13.18 -15.34 1.45
N VAL A 389 -13.86 -14.25 1.17
CA VAL A 389 -14.79 -13.57 2.07
C VAL A 389 -16.15 -13.46 1.40
N ALA A 390 -17.18 -14.05 2.01
CA ALA A 390 -18.57 -13.95 1.61
C ALA A 390 -19.42 -13.50 2.80
N ASN A 391 -19.56 -12.18 2.97
CA ASN A 391 -20.22 -11.60 4.15
C ASN A 391 -21.69 -12.00 4.30
N SER A 392 -22.45 -12.13 3.19
CA SER A 392 -23.85 -12.53 3.24
C SER A 392 -24.05 -13.94 3.82
N LEU A 393 -23.00 -14.75 3.81
CA LEU A 393 -22.96 -16.09 4.39
C LEU A 393 -22.23 -16.14 5.74
N ASN A 394 -21.65 -15.02 6.22
CA ASN A 394 -20.71 -14.97 7.35
C ASN A 394 -19.50 -15.91 7.18
N ILE A 395 -19.02 -16.09 5.95
CA ILE A 395 -17.89 -16.97 5.64
C ILE A 395 -16.64 -16.14 5.40
N GLN A 396 -15.57 -16.44 6.16
CA GLN A 396 -14.21 -15.98 5.91
C GLN A 396 -13.28 -17.18 5.97
N GLN A 397 -12.97 -17.74 4.81
CA GLN A 397 -12.12 -18.92 4.70
C GLN A 397 -10.72 -18.52 4.26
N LYS A 398 -9.70 -18.98 4.99
CA LYS A 398 -8.31 -18.95 4.51
C LYS A 398 -8.11 -20.16 3.62
N LEU A 399 -7.63 -19.94 2.40
CA LEU A 399 -7.37 -21.00 1.43
C LEU A 399 -6.03 -21.68 1.74
N LYS A 400 -6.00 -22.99 1.61
CA LYS A 400 -4.81 -23.84 1.61
C LYS A 400 -4.50 -24.27 0.18
N SER A 401 -3.26 -24.69 -0.07
CA SER A 401 -2.90 -25.30 -1.34
C SER A 401 -3.77 -26.53 -1.60
N GLY A 402 -4.22 -26.70 -2.85
CA GLY A 402 -5.14 -27.77 -3.23
C GLY A 402 -6.60 -27.46 -2.90
N GLU A 403 -7.39 -28.50 -2.63
CA GLU A 403 -8.84 -28.37 -2.51
C GLU A 403 -9.29 -27.73 -1.19
N ASN A 404 -10.17 -26.74 -1.28
CA ASN A 404 -10.86 -26.12 -0.15
C ASN A 404 -12.36 -26.18 -0.40
N VAL A 405 -13.13 -26.73 0.53
CA VAL A 405 -14.58 -26.90 0.37
C VAL A 405 -15.32 -25.97 1.31
N ILE A 406 -16.32 -25.27 0.76
CA ILE A 406 -17.24 -24.42 1.50
C ILE A 406 -18.67 -24.87 1.17
N GLU A 407 -19.46 -25.21 2.19
CA GLU A 407 -20.84 -25.65 2.03
C GLU A 407 -21.81 -24.60 2.54
N PHE A 408 -22.85 -24.33 1.76
CA PHE A 408 -23.92 -23.41 2.14
C PHE A 408 -25.20 -23.70 1.36
N THR A 409 -26.34 -23.19 1.83
CA THR A 409 -27.61 -23.25 1.07
C THR A 409 -28.00 -21.84 0.64
N PRO A 410 -28.12 -21.56 -0.68
CA PRO A 410 -28.46 -20.24 -1.18
C PRO A 410 -29.95 -19.93 -0.95
N ASN A 411 -30.21 -18.74 -0.43
CA ASN A 411 -31.54 -18.13 -0.30
C ASN A 411 -31.89 -17.34 -1.58
N ASP A 412 -32.86 -16.43 -1.50
CA ASP A 412 -33.32 -15.56 -2.62
C ASP A 412 -32.35 -14.49 -3.11
N LYS A 413 -31.16 -14.36 -2.52
CA LYS A 413 -30.26 -13.22 -2.79
C LYS A 413 -28.93 -13.69 -3.35
N ASP A 414 -28.44 -12.95 -4.33
CA ASP A 414 -27.08 -13.07 -4.85
C ASP A 414 -26.04 -12.94 -3.73
N ILE A 415 -24.98 -13.73 -3.84
CA ILE A 415 -23.90 -13.79 -2.86
C ILE A 415 -22.65 -13.18 -3.49
N ASN A 416 -22.30 -11.98 -3.04
CA ASN A 416 -21.04 -11.34 -3.41
C ASN A 416 -19.90 -11.92 -2.57
N PHE A 417 -18.81 -12.27 -3.22
CA PHE A 417 -17.58 -12.69 -2.54
C PHE A 417 -16.38 -11.89 -3.03
N SER A 418 -15.36 -11.78 -2.18
CA SER A 418 -14.12 -11.10 -2.53
C SER A 418 -12.93 -11.68 -1.79
N CYS A 419 -11.72 -11.26 -2.13
CA CYS A 419 -10.57 -11.45 -1.25
C CYS A 419 -10.68 -10.59 0.02
N TRP A 420 -9.78 -10.81 0.98
CA TRP A 420 -9.75 -10.08 2.25
C TRP A 420 -9.51 -8.55 2.12
N MET A 421 -9.06 -8.08 0.95
CA MET A 421 -8.90 -6.65 0.62
C MET A 421 -10.04 -6.08 -0.25
N GLY A 422 -10.98 -6.91 -0.73
CA GLY A 422 -12.08 -6.46 -1.58
C GLY A 422 -11.66 -6.04 -3.00
N MET A 423 -10.50 -6.51 -3.46
CA MET A 423 -9.96 -6.20 -4.79
C MET A 423 -10.34 -7.26 -5.82
N ILE A 424 -10.06 -8.53 -5.51
CA ILE A 424 -10.46 -9.71 -6.29
C ILE A 424 -11.90 -10.02 -5.91
N ARG A 425 -12.82 -10.09 -6.87
CA ARG A 425 -14.28 -10.05 -6.63
C ARG A 425 -15.01 -11.04 -7.54
N GLY A 426 -16.02 -11.68 -6.97
CA GLY A 426 -16.94 -12.51 -7.73
C GLY A 426 -18.36 -12.45 -7.18
N VAL A 427 -19.26 -13.10 -7.89
CA VAL A 427 -20.67 -13.19 -7.51
C VAL A 427 -21.20 -14.59 -7.80
N ILE A 428 -21.97 -15.11 -6.85
CA ILE A 428 -22.78 -16.32 -7.03
C ILE A 428 -24.22 -15.82 -7.21
N LYS A 429 -24.72 -15.92 -8.44
CA LYS A 429 -26.08 -15.58 -8.85
C LYS A 429 -27.03 -16.68 -8.45
N VAL A 430 -28.07 -16.33 -7.69
CA VAL A 430 -29.11 -17.27 -7.31
C VAL A 430 -30.27 -17.14 -8.28
N VAL A 431 -30.62 -18.24 -8.94
CA VAL A 431 -31.70 -18.31 -9.93
C VAL A 431 -32.77 -19.33 -9.51
N ASP A 432 -33.97 -19.19 -10.08
CA ASP A 432 -35.05 -20.15 -9.86
C ASP A 432 -34.80 -21.47 -10.61
N ASP A 433 -34.21 -21.38 -11.81
CA ASP A 433 -33.89 -22.54 -12.66
C ASP A 433 -32.57 -22.33 -13.42
N LEU A 434 -31.61 -23.23 -13.20
CA LEU A 434 -30.30 -23.26 -13.86
C LEU A 434 -30.37 -23.47 -15.39
N ALA A 435 -31.40 -24.18 -15.88
CA ALA A 435 -31.56 -24.46 -17.30
C ALA A 435 -31.90 -23.20 -18.10
N SER A 436 -32.60 -22.25 -17.46
CA SER A 436 -33.03 -20.99 -18.07
C SER A 436 -31.91 -19.95 -18.28
N VAL A 437 -30.75 -20.15 -17.65
CA VAL A 437 -29.65 -19.18 -17.66
C VAL A 437 -28.85 -19.25 -18.97
N ASP A 438 -28.70 -18.13 -19.67
CA ASP A 438 -27.84 -18.02 -20.85
C ASP A 438 -26.52 -17.32 -20.50
N THR A 439 -25.45 -18.10 -20.33
CA THR A 439 -24.11 -17.58 -19.97
C THR A 439 -23.38 -16.93 -21.15
N SER A 440 -23.92 -17.01 -22.37
CA SER A 440 -23.33 -16.39 -23.56
C SER A 440 -23.70 -14.91 -23.71
N LYS A 441 -24.69 -14.43 -22.96
CA LYS A 441 -25.13 -13.03 -22.96
C LYS A 441 -24.33 -12.20 -21.97
N TYR A 442 -23.80 -11.09 -22.47
CA TYR A 442 -23.12 -10.10 -21.64
C TYR A 442 -24.11 -9.41 -20.67
N ASP A 443 -23.87 -9.56 -19.37
CA ASP A 443 -24.62 -8.86 -18.31
C ASP A 443 -23.73 -7.78 -17.65
N PRO A 444 -24.05 -6.48 -17.85
CA PRO A 444 -23.26 -5.37 -17.31
C PRO A 444 -23.37 -5.23 -15.78
N SER A 445 -24.27 -5.97 -15.12
CA SER A 445 -24.39 -6.00 -13.66
C SER A 445 -23.36 -6.93 -13.00
N LEU A 446 -22.70 -7.79 -13.77
CA LEU A 446 -21.69 -8.72 -13.29
C LEU A 446 -20.35 -8.02 -13.04
N PRO A 447 -19.58 -8.48 -12.03
CA PRO A 447 -18.21 -8.02 -11.86
C PRO A 447 -17.39 -8.40 -13.10
N SER A 448 -16.50 -7.50 -13.53
CA SER A 448 -15.50 -7.82 -14.55
C SER A 448 -14.66 -9.03 -14.12
N ALA A 449 -14.00 -9.71 -15.06
CA ALA A 449 -13.11 -10.83 -14.78
C ALA A 449 -12.24 -10.53 -13.56
N SER A 450 -12.20 -11.47 -12.61
CA SER A 450 -11.58 -11.28 -11.30
C SER A 450 -10.07 -11.45 -11.39
N ASN A 451 -9.45 -10.58 -12.20
CA ASN A 451 -8.02 -10.56 -12.36
C ASN A 451 -7.38 -9.98 -11.10
N GLY A 452 -6.63 -10.82 -10.40
CA GLY A 452 -5.70 -10.34 -9.39
C GLY A 452 -4.69 -9.39 -10.05
N PRO A 453 -4.22 -8.36 -9.33
CA PRO A 453 -2.99 -7.68 -9.69
C PRO A 453 -1.89 -8.64 -10.17
N SER A 454 -1.14 -8.31 -11.21
CA SER A 454 0.01 -9.06 -11.74
C SER A 454 1.11 -9.38 -10.70
N CYS A 455 1.13 -8.78 -9.49
CA CYS A 455 2.00 -9.22 -8.33
C CYS A 455 1.54 -10.49 -7.74
N CYS A 456 0.22 -10.66 -7.69
CA CYS A 456 -0.37 -11.78 -7.03
C CYS A 456 0.05 -13.04 -7.82
N ALA A 457 0.75 -12.89 -8.96
CA ALA A 457 1.46 -13.95 -9.62
C ALA A 457 2.56 -14.68 -8.83
N VAL A 458 2.89 -14.28 -7.60
CA VAL A 458 3.86 -15.01 -6.76
C VAL A 458 3.14 -15.94 -5.76
N PRO A 459 3.25 -17.27 -5.90
CA PRO A 459 2.65 -18.22 -4.97
C PRO A 459 3.26 -18.16 -3.56
N LEU A 460 2.47 -18.48 -2.54
CA LEU A 460 2.81 -18.73 -1.14
C LEU A 460 3.59 -20.04 -1.01
N ASN A 461 3.44 -20.93 -1.99
CA ASN A 461 4.09 -22.24 -2.06
C ASN A 461 5.49 -22.17 -2.70
N ASN A 462 6.36 -21.28 -2.24
CA ASN A 462 7.78 -21.59 -2.33
C ASN A 462 8.13 -22.53 -1.17
N SER A 463 7.62 -23.77 -1.22
CA SER A 463 7.88 -24.88 -0.28
C SER A 463 7.68 -24.58 1.22
N PRO A 464 7.57 -25.59 2.11
CA PRO A 464 7.12 -25.38 3.49
C PRO A 464 8.10 -24.49 4.27
N SER A 465 7.61 -23.32 4.72
CA SER A 465 8.38 -22.36 5.50
C SER A 465 8.54 -22.85 6.94
N TYR A 466 9.57 -23.67 7.14
CA TYR A 466 10.39 -23.53 8.32
C TYR A 466 11.16 -22.20 8.23
N PRO A 467 11.55 -21.56 9.34
CA PRO A 467 12.39 -20.37 9.26
C PRO A 467 13.68 -20.72 8.50
N GLU A 468 14.18 -19.83 7.63
CA GLU A 468 15.44 -20.06 6.87
C GLU A 468 16.64 -20.37 7.79
N THR A 469 16.51 -20.09 9.09
CA THR A 469 17.46 -20.46 10.14
C THR A 469 17.44 -21.94 10.51
N LEU A 470 16.39 -22.68 10.15
CA LEU A 470 16.19 -24.09 10.51
C LEU A 470 16.54 -25.02 9.36
N ILE A 471 15.96 -24.78 8.18
CA ILE A 471 16.20 -25.59 6.98
C ILE A 471 16.27 -24.72 5.73
N THR A 472 17.21 -25.00 4.84
CA THR A 472 17.29 -24.38 3.51
C THR A 472 17.65 -25.40 2.44
N THR A 473 17.54 -25.01 1.17
CA THR A 473 17.92 -25.82 0.01
C THR A 473 19.18 -25.28 -0.66
N SER A 474 20.03 -26.15 -1.19
CA SER A 474 21.13 -25.74 -2.06
C SER A 474 20.61 -25.09 -3.36
N LYS A 475 21.37 -24.15 -3.91
CA LYS A 475 21.12 -23.58 -5.23
C LYS A 475 21.78 -24.47 -6.27
N VAL A 476 20.97 -25.18 -7.03
CA VAL A 476 21.40 -26.11 -8.08
C VAL A 476 21.53 -25.37 -9.41
N THR A 477 22.66 -25.55 -10.09
CA THR A 477 22.90 -25.20 -11.51
C THR A 477 23.11 -26.49 -12.29
N GLU A 478 23.13 -26.46 -13.63
CA GLU A 478 23.30 -27.64 -14.49
C GLU A 478 24.54 -28.51 -14.18
N LYS A 479 25.59 -27.96 -13.56
CA LYS A 479 26.87 -28.66 -13.33
C LYS A 479 27.31 -28.77 -11.87
N PHE A 480 26.83 -27.89 -10.99
CA PHE A 480 27.23 -27.86 -9.59
C PHE A 480 26.13 -27.22 -8.75
N GLN A 481 26.20 -27.42 -7.45
CA GLN A 481 25.32 -26.81 -6.46
C GLN A 481 26.12 -26.02 -5.44
N THR A 482 25.48 -25.03 -4.83
CA THR A 482 26.08 -24.17 -3.81
C THR A 482 25.13 -23.92 -2.65
N ALA A 483 25.67 -23.74 -1.46
CA ALA A 483 24.88 -23.40 -0.27
C ALA A 483 25.75 -22.65 0.73
N ILE A 484 25.11 -21.90 1.62
CA ILE A 484 25.79 -21.11 2.65
C ILE A 484 25.23 -21.50 4.02
N ILE A 485 26.11 -21.78 4.97
CA ILE A 485 25.79 -21.95 6.39
C ILE A 485 26.49 -20.83 7.16
N ASN A 486 25.72 -20.06 7.94
CA ASN A 486 26.25 -18.98 8.76
C ASN A 486 26.34 -19.44 10.22
N GLY A 487 27.50 -19.30 10.84
CA GLY A 487 27.63 -19.42 12.28
C GLY A 487 27.25 -18.11 12.96
N VAL A 488 26.20 -18.13 13.77
CA VAL A 488 25.67 -16.96 14.49
C VAL A 488 25.56 -17.28 15.97
N GLY A 489 26.38 -16.64 16.81
CA GLY A 489 26.48 -17.03 18.21
C GLY A 489 27.03 -18.46 18.32
N ASN A 490 26.32 -19.36 19.00
CA ASN A 490 26.74 -20.75 19.20
C ASN A 490 26.04 -21.75 18.26
N GLU A 491 25.31 -21.29 17.25
CA GLU A 491 24.54 -22.16 16.34
C GLU A 491 24.85 -21.90 14.87
N PHE A 492 24.64 -22.93 14.04
CA PHE A 492 24.66 -22.82 12.58
C PHE A 492 23.27 -22.50 12.04
N GLN A 493 23.22 -21.66 11.01
CA GLN A 493 22.00 -21.24 10.34
C GLN A 493 22.17 -21.34 8.82
N PRO A 494 21.44 -22.24 8.15
CA PRO A 494 20.47 -23.18 8.73
C PRO A 494 21.11 -24.33 9.51
N LEU A 495 20.32 -24.99 10.35
CA LEU A 495 20.71 -26.25 11.00
C LEU A 495 20.65 -27.46 10.05
N ILE A 496 19.71 -27.45 9.11
CA ILE A 496 19.51 -28.49 8.11
C ILE A 496 19.66 -27.89 6.71
N LEU A 497 20.47 -28.50 5.87
CA LEU A 497 20.62 -28.12 4.47
C LEU A 497 20.18 -29.29 3.59
N VAL A 498 19.27 -29.07 2.64
CA VAL A 498 18.86 -30.08 1.67
C VAL A 498 19.61 -29.85 0.36
N ALA A 499 20.31 -30.87 -0.13
CA ALA A 499 21.14 -30.81 -1.33
C ALA A 499 20.85 -31.99 -2.26
N LYS A 500 21.22 -31.87 -3.54
CA LYS A 500 21.04 -32.96 -4.51
C LYS A 500 22.16 -34.00 -4.38
N SER A 501 21.84 -35.29 -4.44
CA SER A 501 22.83 -36.37 -4.53
C SER A 501 23.57 -36.34 -5.89
N ASN A 502 24.79 -36.87 -5.94
CA ASN A 502 25.57 -37.05 -7.18
C ASN A 502 25.82 -35.76 -8.01
N LEU A 503 25.89 -34.61 -7.35
CA LEU A 503 26.22 -33.33 -7.98
C LEU A 503 27.30 -32.60 -7.18
N ASP A 504 28.32 -32.09 -7.87
CA ASP A 504 29.43 -31.35 -7.25
C ASP A 504 28.88 -30.21 -6.39
N PHE A 505 29.30 -30.16 -5.13
CA PHE A 505 28.75 -29.26 -4.15
C PHE A 505 29.83 -28.37 -3.55
N ASN A 506 29.72 -27.05 -3.73
CA ASN A 506 30.58 -26.10 -3.03
C ASN A 506 29.81 -25.50 -1.85
N LEU A 507 30.15 -25.94 -0.63
CA LEU A 507 29.54 -25.46 0.60
C LEU A 507 30.35 -24.29 1.16
N THR A 508 29.71 -23.16 1.39
CA THR A 508 30.32 -22.03 2.08
C THR A 508 29.91 -22.03 3.55
N ILE A 509 30.89 -22.00 4.47
CA ILE A 509 30.65 -21.83 5.91
C ILE A 509 31.23 -20.49 6.36
N ASP A 510 30.39 -19.59 6.85
CA ASP A 510 30.80 -18.29 7.40
C ASP A 510 30.88 -18.36 8.94
N LEU A 511 32.10 -18.33 9.48
CA LEU A 511 32.38 -18.35 10.92
C LEU A 511 32.67 -16.95 11.49
N THR A 512 32.41 -15.88 10.73
CA THR A 512 32.75 -14.49 11.15
C THR A 512 32.07 -14.08 12.45
N ASN A 513 30.82 -14.51 12.66
CA ASN A 513 29.99 -14.17 13.82
C ASN A 513 29.71 -15.37 14.76
N TYR A 514 30.45 -16.49 14.58
CA TYR A 514 30.32 -17.68 15.39
C TYR A 514 31.22 -17.57 16.62
N THR A 515 30.73 -17.90 17.83
CA THR A 515 31.51 -17.73 19.06
C THR A 515 32.55 -18.82 19.25
N ASN A 516 32.30 -20.04 18.74
CA ASN A 516 33.19 -21.21 18.87
C ASN A 516 33.86 -21.54 17.52
N TYR A 517 34.48 -20.56 16.86
CA TYR A 517 35.00 -20.70 15.49
C TYR A 517 36.26 -21.58 15.36
N GLU A 518 37.11 -21.66 16.38
CA GLU A 518 38.45 -22.26 16.27
C GLU A 518 38.46 -23.78 16.51
N GLY A 519 38.97 -24.57 15.57
CA GLY A 519 39.13 -26.03 15.72
C GLY A 519 38.91 -26.81 14.42
N GLU A 520 39.03 -28.14 14.48
CA GLU A 520 38.79 -29.01 13.33
C GLU A 520 37.30 -29.34 13.19
N TYR A 521 36.77 -29.12 11.99
CA TYR A 521 35.40 -29.46 11.59
C TYR A 521 35.44 -30.62 10.62
N ILE A 522 34.61 -31.62 10.85
CA ILE A 522 34.55 -32.84 10.06
C ILE A 522 33.15 -32.97 9.47
N ILE A 523 33.06 -33.26 8.18
CA ILE A 523 31.82 -33.58 7.49
C ILE A 523 31.84 -35.08 7.19
N SER A 524 30.94 -35.84 7.81
CA SER A 524 30.90 -37.30 7.69
C SER A 524 29.50 -37.80 7.33
N SER A 525 29.46 -38.93 6.62
CA SER A 525 28.21 -39.62 6.30
C SER A 525 27.60 -40.22 7.56
N VAL A 526 26.32 -39.96 7.81
CA VAL A 526 25.58 -40.51 8.97
C VAL A 526 25.36 -42.01 8.84
N LYS A 527 25.41 -42.56 7.63
CA LYS A 527 25.12 -43.98 7.36
C LYS A 527 26.27 -44.91 7.74
N ASP A 528 27.51 -44.51 7.48
CA ASP A 528 28.71 -45.35 7.62
C ASP A 528 29.85 -44.67 8.37
N GLY A 529 29.70 -43.41 8.78
CA GLY A 529 30.71 -42.65 9.52
C GLY A 529 31.92 -42.23 8.67
N SER A 530 31.87 -42.44 7.35
CA SER A 530 32.98 -42.08 6.46
C SER A 530 33.15 -40.56 6.38
N THR A 531 34.38 -40.08 6.53
CA THR A 531 34.70 -38.65 6.39
C THR A 531 34.67 -38.26 4.91
N VAL A 532 33.82 -37.30 4.59
CA VAL A 532 33.68 -36.71 3.24
C VAL A 532 34.65 -35.56 3.05
N SER A 533 34.80 -34.70 4.07
CA SER A 533 35.71 -33.57 4.05
C SER A 533 36.01 -33.09 5.48
N SER A 534 37.11 -32.39 5.67
CA SER A 534 37.43 -31.71 6.93
C SER A 534 38.13 -30.38 6.66
N PHE A 535 37.99 -29.44 7.59
CA PHE A 535 38.69 -28.16 7.53
C PHE A 535 39.01 -27.64 8.93
N ILE A 536 40.07 -26.83 9.02
CA ILE A 536 40.45 -26.15 10.25
C ILE A 536 39.78 -24.78 10.26
N GLY A 537 38.79 -24.60 11.13
CA GLY A 537 38.06 -23.35 11.27
C GLY A 537 38.87 -22.30 12.03
N GLN A 538 38.84 -21.09 11.50
CA GLN A 538 39.30 -19.85 12.12
C GLN A 538 38.27 -18.75 11.79
N LYS A 539 38.40 -17.56 12.36
CA LYS A 539 37.45 -16.48 12.08
C LYS A 539 37.51 -16.06 10.60
N GLY A 540 36.47 -16.36 9.82
CA GLY A 540 36.40 -16.05 8.39
C GLY A 540 35.40 -16.92 7.63
N ILE A 541 35.49 -16.88 6.29
CA ILE A 541 34.61 -17.61 5.37
C ILE A 541 35.42 -18.74 4.71
N PHE A 542 34.84 -19.94 4.66
CA PHE A 542 35.46 -21.14 4.09
C PHE A 542 34.59 -21.71 2.98
N GLU A 543 35.22 -22.04 1.85
CA GLU A 543 34.58 -22.78 0.77
C GLU A 543 35.08 -24.23 0.79
N ILE A 544 34.15 -25.16 0.90
CA ILE A 544 34.42 -26.58 1.11
C ILE A 544 33.82 -27.33 -0.09
N PRO A 545 34.65 -27.83 -1.01
CA PRO A 545 34.19 -28.72 -2.06
C PRO A 545 33.79 -30.06 -1.43
N LEU A 546 32.60 -30.53 -1.80
CA LEU A 546 31.97 -31.75 -1.33
C LEU A 546 31.44 -32.55 -2.51
N ASN A 547 31.45 -33.88 -2.36
CA ASN A 547 30.77 -34.80 -3.27
C ASN A 547 29.83 -35.69 -2.45
N LEU A 548 28.52 -35.49 -2.64
CA LEU A 548 27.48 -36.24 -1.94
C LEU A 548 27.11 -37.49 -2.77
N ALA A 549 27.93 -38.54 -2.68
CA ALA A 549 27.85 -39.72 -3.53
C ALA A 549 26.59 -40.60 -3.35
N SER A 550 25.79 -40.37 -2.30
CA SER A 550 24.57 -41.13 -2.05
C SER A 550 23.52 -40.29 -1.34
N THR A 551 22.25 -40.64 -1.48
CA THR A 551 21.17 -40.05 -0.69
C THR A 551 21.32 -40.38 0.79
N GLY A 552 21.01 -39.41 1.65
CA GLY A 552 21.04 -39.55 3.11
C GLY A 552 21.69 -38.37 3.81
N GLY A 553 21.81 -38.48 5.13
CA GLY A 553 22.32 -37.40 5.97
C GLY A 553 23.84 -37.39 6.07
N TYR A 554 24.40 -36.20 6.09
CA TYR A 554 25.81 -35.91 6.36
C TYR A 554 25.88 -34.93 7.52
N ALA A 555 26.60 -35.28 8.59
CA ALA A 555 26.71 -34.45 9.78
C ALA A 555 27.97 -33.57 9.69
N ILE A 556 27.83 -32.30 10.10
CA ILE A 556 28.95 -31.40 10.34
C ILE A 556 29.25 -31.46 11.84
N THR A 557 30.40 -31.98 12.21
CA THR A 557 30.79 -32.19 13.61
C THR A 557 32.05 -31.43 13.99
N LYS A 558 32.15 -31.09 15.29
CA LYS A 558 33.34 -30.54 15.92
C LYS A 558 33.43 -31.11 17.34
N ASN A 559 34.56 -31.72 17.70
CA ASN A 559 34.74 -32.38 19.01
C ASN A 559 33.59 -33.36 19.35
N ASP A 560 33.16 -34.16 18.37
CA ASP A 560 32.03 -35.10 18.47
C ASP A 560 30.63 -34.47 18.70
N GLU A 561 30.51 -33.13 18.65
CA GLU A 561 29.23 -32.41 18.70
C GLU A 561 28.71 -32.14 17.27
N ILE A 562 27.43 -32.41 17.03
CA ILE A 562 26.77 -32.14 15.73
C ILE A 562 26.35 -30.67 15.69
N LEU A 563 26.89 -29.93 14.74
CA LEU A 563 26.61 -28.50 14.55
C LEU A 563 25.57 -28.24 13.46
N GLY A 564 25.43 -29.15 12.49
CA GLY A 564 24.47 -29.03 11.40
C GLY A 564 24.41 -30.31 10.56
N ILE A 565 23.39 -30.42 9.72
CA ILE A 565 23.12 -31.62 8.91
C ILE A 565 22.86 -31.23 7.46
N ILE A 566 23.44 -31.99 6.53
CA ILE A 566 23.18 -31.89 5.10
C ILE A 566 22.43 -33.15 4.67
N GLU A 567 21.18 -33.04 4.27
CA GLU A 567 20.39 -34.16 3.72
C GLU A 567 20.51 -34.16 2.19
N ALA A 568 21.12 -35.21 1.63
CA ALA A 568 21.20 -35.43 0.20
C ALA A 568 19.96 -36.17 -0.31
N VAL A 569 19.27 -35.61 -1.31
CA VAL A 569 18.07 -36.18 -1.95
C VAL A 569 18.26 -36.31 -3.46
N ASP A 570 17.56 -37.25 -4.09
CA ASP A 570 17.64 -37.44 -5.55
C ASP A 570 16.90 -36.34 -6.33
N ASP A 571 15.74 -35.93 -5.81
CA ASP A 571 14.90 -34.90 -6.39
C ASP A 571 14.53 -33.87 -5.30
N MET A 572 14.95 -32.64 -5.50
CA MET A 572 14.68 -31.55 -4.57
C MET A 572 13.24 -31.02 -4.69
N ASP A 573 12.61 -31.11 -5.87
CA ASP A 573 11.27 -30.59 -6.09
C ASP A 573 10.19 -31.47 -5.43
N ASN A 574 10.51 -32.75 -5.21
CA ASN A 574 9.64 -33.76 -4.60
C ASN A 574 10.09 -34.21 -3.20
N ALA A 575 11.05 -33.51 -2.59
CA ALA A 575 11.59 -33.88 -1.27
C ALA A 575 10.56 -33.66 -0.14
N ASP A 576 10.45 -34.65 0.76
CA ASP A 576 9.61 -34.54 1.97
C ASP A 576 10.32 -33.72 3.06
N TYR A 577 10.25 -32.40 2.96
CA TYR A 577 10.88 -31.47 3.91
C TYR A 577 10.39 -31.65 5.35
N ASP A 578 9.11 -31.93 5.54
CA ASP A 578 8.54 -32.15 6.87
C ASP A 578 9.09 -33.44 7.49
N GLY A 579 9.20 -34.51 6.68
CA GLY A 579 9.87 -35.75 7.07
C GLY A 579 11.33 -35.55 7.45
N ILE A 580 12.08 -34.75 6.67
CA ILE A 580 13.50 -34.45 6.92
C ILE A 580 13.67 -33.68 8.23
N VAL A 581 12.89 -32.64 8.49
CA VAL A 581 12.97 -31.88 9.74
C VAL A 581 12.63 -32.77 10.93
N ASN A 582 11.55 -33.57 10.83
CA ASN A 582 11.14 -34.49 11.88
C ASN A 582 12.10 -35.66 12.11
N LYS A 583 12.93 -36.01 11.12
CA LYS A 583 13.98 -37.04 11.25
C LYS A 583 15.09 -36.59 12.19
N TYR A 584 15.42 -35.30 12.19
CA TYR A 584 16.59 -34.76 12.89
C TYR A 584 16.27 -33.95 14.13
N LEU A 585 15.07 -33.36 14.23
CA LEU A 585 14.69 -32.48 15.35
C LEU A 585 13.62 -33.08 16.27
N ARG A 586 13.53 -34.41 16.40
CA ARG A 586 12.61 -35.00 17.39
C ARG A 586 12.95 -34.47 18.79
N PHE A 587 12.14 -33.54 19.27
CA PHE A 587 11.96 -33.33 20.70
C PHE A 587 11.38 -34.63 21.27
N ASN A 588 12.18 -35.33 22.07
CA ASN A 588 11.63 -36.15 23.15
C ASN A 588 11.35 -35.24 24.35
#